data_AF-A0A933HF74-F1
#
_entry.id   AF-A0A933HF74-F1
#
_cell.length_a   1.000
_cell.length_b   1.000
_cell.length_c   1.000
_cell.angle_alpha   90.00
_cell.angle_beta   90.00
_cell.angle_gamma   90.00
#
_symmetry.space_group_name_H-M   'P 1'
#
loop_
_entity.id
_entity.type
_entity.pdbx_description
1 polymer ?
#
loop_
_entity_poly.entity_id
_entity_poly.type
_entity_poly.pdbx_seq_one_letter_code
_entity_poly.pdbx_strand_id
1 'polypeptide(L)'
;MFGRESAARRILGVDEGAGITEIRRAYRQLAFKHHPDRNPQDPSAHRRFANMTNAYIVLAKGRPMDIADDNGLLPRKADPLQTRNGYMEWWRRKFGF
;
A
#
# COMPACT_ATOMS: atom_id res chain seq x y z
N MET A 1 15.93 9.32 -15.47
CA MET A 1 15.32 9.57 -14.14
C MET A 1 14.37 8.41 -13.77
N PHE A 2 14.78 7.14 -13.90
CA PHE A 2 13.86 5.97 -13.93
C PHE A 2 13.85 5.09 -12.65
N GLY A 3 14.72 5.37 -11.67
CA GLY A 3 14.96 4.42 -10.57
C GLY A 3 13.78 4.21 -9.60
N ARG A 4 12.93 5.22 -9.39
CA ARG A 4 11.87 5.16 -8.36
C ARG A 4 10.60 4.46 -8.85
N GLU A 5 10.22 4.68 -10.10
CA GLU A 5 9.04 4.02 -10.66
C GLU A 5 9.30 2.54 -10.94
N SER A 6 10.47 2.17 -11.46
CA SER A 6 10.82 0.75 -11.66
C SER A 6 10.88 0.00 -10.32
N ALA A 7 11.33 0.64 -9.23
CA ALA A 7 11.25 0.06 -7.88
C ALA A 7 9.80 -0.13 -7.41
N ALA A 8 8.93 0.85 -7.63
CA ALA A 8 7.50 0.74 -7.30
C ALA A 8 6.81 -0.39 -8.09
N ARG A 9 7.12 -0.53 -9.39
CA ARG A 9 6.58 -1.61 -10.24
C ARG A 9 6.99 -2.98 -9.74
N ARG A 10 8.27 -3.14 -9.34
CA ARG A 10 8.76 -4.36 -8.71
C ARG A 10 8.06 -4.71 -7.41
N ILE A 11 7.73 -3.71 -6.58
CA ILE A 11 6.97 -3.94 -5.33
C ILE A 11 5.55 -4.42 -5.61
N LEU A 12 4.89 -3.89 -6.65
CA LEU A 12 3.55 -4.33 -7.05
C LEU A 12 3.56 -5.60 -7.93
N GLY A 13 4.73 -6.02 -8.42
CA GLY A 13 4.87 -7.15 -9.33
C GLY A 13 4.19 -6.92 -10.69
N VAL A 14 4.26 -5.69 -11.20
CA VAL A 14 3.69 -5.31 -12.51
C VAL A 14 4.79 -5.00 -13.52
N ASP A 15 4.47 -5.15 -14.80
CA ASP A 15 5.39 -4.88 -15.90
C ASP A 15 5.72 -3.37 -16.05
N GLU A 16 6.82 -3.03 -16.73
CA GLU A 16 7.19 -1.64 -17.03
C GLU A 16 6.13 -0.93 -17.88
N GLY A 17 5.46 -1.67 -18.78
CA GLY A 17 4.34 -1.19 -19.60
C GLY A 17 2.97 -1.22 -18.90
N ALA A 18 2.89 -1.62 -17.63
CA ALA A 18 1.61 -1.78 -16.94
C ALA A 18 0.82 -0.46 -16.84
N GLY A 19 -0.40 -0.48 -17.36
CA GLY A 19 -1.32 0.64 -17.27
C GLY A 19 -1.93 0.80 -15.88
N ILE A 20 -2.57 1.95 -15.64
CA ILE A 20 -3.19 2.30 -14.35
C ILE A 20 -4.19 1.26 -13.83
N THR A 21 -4.93 0.61 -14.74
CA THR A 21 -5.91 -0.44 -14.39
C THR A 21 -5.22 -1.67 -13.81
N GLU A 22 -4.08 -2.06 -14.38
CA GLU A 22 -3.29 -3.20 -13.93
C GLU A 22 -2.61 -2.90 -12.59
N ILE A 23 -2.01 -1.71 -12.46
CA ILE A 23 -1.45 -1.19 -11.20
C ILE A 23 -2.49 -1.22 -10.07
N ARG A 24 -3.72 -0.73 -10.32
CA ARG A 24 -4.82 -0.77 -9.34
C ARG A 24 -5.23 -2.19 -8.97
N ARG A 25 -5.29 -3.10 -9.94
CA ARG A 25 -5.65 -4.51 -9.73
C ARG A 25 -4.59 -5.22 -8.89
N ALA A 26 -3.31 -5.08 -9.24
CA ALA A 26 -2.20 -5.68 -8.52
C ALA A 26 -2.13 -5.17 -7.07
N TYR A 27 -2.23 -3.85 -6.88
CA TYR A 27 -2.29 -3.26 -5.54
C TYR A 27 -3.44 -3.83 -4.71
N ARG A 28 -4.66 -3.92 -5.26
CA ARG A 28 -5.81 -4.47 -4.52
C ARG A 28 -5.56 -5.89 -4.03
N GLN A 29 -5.06 -6.76 -4.88
CA GLN A 29 -4.83 -8.16 -4.55
C GLN A 29 -3.75 -8.31 -3.48
N LEU A 30 -2.66 -7.57 -3.63
CA LEU A 30 -1.55 -7.57 -2.68
C LEU A 30 -1.94 -6.97 -1.32
N ALA A 31 -2.63 -5.83 -1.33
CA ALA A 31 -3.13 -5.17 -0.12
C ALA A 31 -4.11 -6.08 0.65
N PHE A 32 -4.97 -6.83 -0.04
CA PHE A 32 -5.85 -7.81 0.59
C PHE A 32 -5.08 -9.01 1.15
N LYS A 33 -4.11 -9.55 0.40
CA LYS A 33 -3.31 -10.70 0.82
C LYS A 33 -2.46 -10.40 2.06
N HIS A 34 -1.82 -9.23 2.09
CA HIS A 34 -0.90 -8.83 3.16
C HIS A 34 -1.51 -7.82 4.13
N HIS A 35 -2.84 -7.75 4.16
CA HIS A 35 -3.55 -6.82 5.01
C HIS A 35 -3.25 -7.06 6.50
N PRO A 36 -2.87 -6.06 7.31
CA PRO A 36 -2.55 -6.25 8.73
C PRO A 36 -3.69 -6.88 9.53
N ASP A 37 -4.94 -6.43 9.36
CA ASP A 37 -6.09 -7.04 10.05
C ASP A 37 -6.34 -8.52 9.68
N ARG A 38 -5.87 -8.97 8.51
CA ARG A 38 -5.97 -10.38 8.09
C ARG A 38 -4.76 -11.20 8.50
N ASN A 39 -3.67 -10.54 8.86
CA ASN A 39 -2.40 -11.14 9.22
C ASN A 39 -1.90 -10.58 10.58
N PRO A 40 -2.72 -10.63 11.66
CA PRO A 40 -2.40 -9.98 12.93
C PRO A 40 -1.16 -10.56 13.63
N GLN A 41 -0.81 -11.80 13.29
CA GLN A 41 0.36 -12.52 13.82
C GLN A 41 1.65 -12.30 13.01
N ASP A 42 1.59 -11.62 11.86
CA ASP A 42 2.78 -11.28 11.07
C ASP A 42 3.20 -9.83 11.38
N PRO A 43 4.26 -9.61 12.20
CA PRO A 43 4.73 -8.26 12.52
C PRO A 43 5.24 -7.51 11.28
N SER A 44 5.53 -8.21 10.18
CA SER A 44 5.95 -7.61 8.91
C SER A 44 4.78 -7.18 8.04
N ALA A 45 3.53 -7.57 8.35
CA ALA A 45 2.35 -7.26 7.53
C ALA A 45 2.16 -5.75 7.38
N HIS A 46 2.33 -4.99 8.47
CA HIS A 46 2.28 -3.54 8.46
C HIS A 46 3.28 -2.93 7.47
N ARG A 47 4.56 -3.33 7.57
CA ARG A 47 5.63 -2.79 6.71
C ARG A 47 5.41 -3.15 5.24
N ARG A 48 4.97 -4.37 4.95
CA ARG A 48 4.63 -4.80 3.58
C ARG A 48 3.46 -3.99 3.03
N PHE A 49 2.40 -3.83 3.82
CA PHE A 49 1.23 -3.03 3.48
C PHE A 49 1.60 -1.56 3.17
N ALA A 50 2.47 -0.95 3.99
CA ALA A 50 3.02 0.38 3.75
C ALA A 50 3.74 0.47 2.40
N ASN A 51 4.68 -0.44 2.15
CA ASN A 51 5.49 -0.45 0.94
C ASN A 51 4.64 -0.58 -0.33
N MET A 52 3.65 -1.47 -0.34
CA MET A 52 2.76 -1.67 -1.49
C MET A 52 1.86 -0.45 -1.70
N THR A 53 1.38 0.16 -0.61
CA THR A 53 0.58 1.40 -0.68
C THR A 53 1.39 2.54 -1.28
N ASN A 54 2.66 2.69 -0.90
CA ASN A 54 3.53 3.74 -1.42
C ASN A 54 3.83 3.51 -2.90
N ALA A 55 4.16 2.27 -3.29
CA ALA A 55 4.37 1.91 -4.68
C ALA A 55 3.13 2.21 -5.55
N TYR A 56 1.93 1.90 -5.04
CA TYR A 56 0.69 2.28 -5.70
C TYR A 56 0.53 3.79 -5.84
N ILE A 57 0.77 4.57 -4.78
CA ILE A 57 0.65 6.03 -4.83
C ILE A 57 1.62 6.63 -5.85
N VAL A 58 2.85 6.11 -5.95
CA VAL A 58 3.84 6.55 -6.94
C VAL A 58 3.32 6.35 -8.35
N LEU A 59 2.91 5.13 -8.67
CA LEU A 59 2.52 4.76 -10.03
C LEU A 59 1.13 5.30 -10.41
N ALA A 60 0.20 5.38 -9.46
CA ALA A 60 -1.19 5.74 -9.73
C ALA A 60 -1.50 7.24 -9.55
N LYS A 61 -0.72 7.94 -8.72
CA LYS A 61 -0.94 9.35 -8.40
C LYS A 61 0.24 10.25 -8.77
N GLY A 62 1.33 9.69 -9.29
CA GLY A 62 2.51 10.46 -9.70
C GLY A 62 3.22 11.17 -8.54
N ARG A 63 3.02 10.71 -7.30
CA ARG A 63 3.66 11.29 -6.11
C ARG A 63 4.99 10.58 -5.83
N PRO A 64 6.01 11.27 -5.31
CA PRO A 64 7.27 10.62 -4.96
C PRO A 64 7.05 9.52 -3.91
N MET A 65 7.88 8.47 -4.00
CA MET A 65 7.90 7.39 -3.01
C MET A 65 8.41 7.97 -1.70
N ASP A 66 7.50 8.31 -0.79
CA ASP A 66 7.86 8.59 0.59
C ASP A 66 8.09 7.23 1.24
N ILE A 67 9.33 6.72 1.17
CA ILE A 67 9.73 5.46 1.76
C ILE A 67 9.63 5.68 3.28
N ALA A 68 8.44 5.47 3.82
CA ALA A 68 8.01 6.08 5.06
C ALA A 68 8.92 5.73 6.24
N ASP A 69 9.38 6.76 6.93
CA ASP A 69 9.71 6.70 8.36
C ASP A 69 8.43 7.11 9.10
N ASP A 70 7.55 6.14 9.40
CA ASP A 70 6.41 6.20 10.36
C ASP A 70 5.37 7.36 10.28
N ASN A 71 5.53 8.39 9.44
CA ASN A 71 4.96 9.71 9.71
C ASN A 71 3.91 10.27 8.72
N GLY A 72 3.20 9.44 7.94
CA GLY A 72 2.03 10.04 7.25
C GLY A 72 1.21 9.21 6.28
N LEU A 73 1.68 8.03 5.83
CA LEU A 73 0.90 7.23 4.88
C LEU A 73 0.05 6.17 5.55
N LEU A 74 0.51 5.60 6.66
CA LEU A 74 -0.30 4.78 7.55
C LEU A 74 -0.76 5.61 8.73
N PRO A 75 -1.99 5.38 9.23
CA PRO A 75 -2.45 6.01 10.46
C PRO A 75 -1.43 5.73 11.57
N ARG A 76 -0.95 6.80 12.22
CA ARG A 76 -0.18 6.69 13.47
C ARG A 76 -0.99 5.82 14.43
N LYS A 77 -0.32 5.09 15.32
CA LYS A 77 -0.93 4.17 16.31
C LYS A 77 -2.14 4.74 17.11
N ALA A 78 -2.44 6.04 17.01
CA ALA A 78 -3.58 6.74 17.59
C ALA A 78 -4.53 7.35 16.52
N ASP A 79 -5.35 6.54 15.86
CA ASP A 79 -6.59 6.88 15.12
C ASP A 79 -7.26 5.54 14.75
N PRO A 80 -8.59 5.38 14.50
CA PRO A 80 -9.55 4.33 14.94
C PRO A 80 -9.23 2.83 14.70
N LEU A 81 -8.00 2.49 14.36
CA LEU A 81 -7.41 1.17 14.24
C LEU A 81 -7.38 0.30 15.50
N GLN A 82 -7.88 0.78 16.64
CA GLN A 82 -8.03 -0.03 17.85
C GLN A 82 -9.28 -0.93 17.79
N THR A 83 -10.06 -0.85 16.70
CA THR A 83 -11.13 -1.82 16.38
C THR A 83 -10.54 -3.04 15.68
N ARG A 84 -11.23 -4.17 15.75
CA ARG A 84 -10.83 -5.46 15.12
C ARG A 84 -10.53 -5.35 13.61
N ASN A 85 -10.98 -4.30 12.91
CA ASN A 85 -10.90 -4.11 11.45
C ASN A 85 -10.35 -2.73 11.03
N GLY A 86 -9.52 -2.11 11.86
CA GLY A 86 -8.97 -0.79 11.64
C GLY A 86 -8.40 -0.51 10.25
N TYR A 87 -7.46 -1.36 9.79
CA TYR A 87 -6.80 -1.18 8.50
C TYR A 87 -7.80 -1.37 7.36
N MET A 88 -8.80 -2.24 7.52
CA MET A 88 -9.80 -2.55 6.50
C MET A 88 -10.71 -1.34 6.28
N GLU A 89 -11.16 -0.72 7.36
CA GLU A 89 -11.98 0.50 7.30
C GLU A 89 -11.21 1.65 6.68
N TRP A 90 -9.96 1.84 7.07
CA TRP A 90 -9.08 2.85 6.49
C TRP A 90 -8.84 2.61 4.99
N TRP A 91 -8.55 1.36 4.59
CA TRP A 91 -8.24 0.99 3.21
C TRP A 91 -9.46 1.21 2.30
N ARG A 92 -10.65 0.81 2.76
CA ARG A 92 -11.91 1.08 2.08
C ARG A 92 -12.18 2.57 1.93
N ARG A 93 -12.03 3.35 3.01
CA ARG A 93 -12.26 4.81 2.99
C ARG A 93 -11.29 5.55 2.08
N LYS A 94 -10.01 5.18 2.08
CA LYS A 94 -8.96 5.88 1.32
C LYS A 94 -8.97 5.54 -0.17
N PHE A 95 -9.38 4.32 -0.54
CA PHE A 95 -9.26 3.84 -1.92
C PHE A 95 -10.58 3.45 -2.59
N GLY A 96 -11.70 3.39 -1.85
CA GLY A 96 -13.04 3.15 -2.38
C GLY A 96 -13.21 1.77 -3.00
N PHE A 97 -12.91 0.72 -2.22
CA PHE A 97 -13.14 -0.69 -2.60
C PHE A 97 -14.27 -1.32 -1.80
#